data_AF-A0A966GKD5-F1
#
_entry.id   AF-A0A966GKD5-F1
#
_cell.length_a   1.000
_cell.length_b   1.000
_cell.length_c   1.000
_cell.angle_alpha   90.00
_cell.angle_beta   90.00
_cell.angle_gamma   90.00
#
_symmetry.space_group_name_H-M   'P 1'
#
loop_
_entity.id
_entity.type
_entity.pdbx_description
1 polymer ?
#
loop_
_entity_poly.entity_id
_entity_poly.type
_entity_poly.pdbx_seq_one_letter_code
_entity_poly.pdbx_strand_id
1 'polypeptide(L)'
;TPSDPSHAVPLGYLQDNYGQLLPGGASSTWVINGSDIYNVNSGNVGIGTTAPGAKLEIVGNQILSYGYVSGALNIGANVNSTVRSSNVRKLGVIAAIDYSNTRNIEIFSSDSDNSTRNIVNFGGRQGGTSYAATEIRFTTAPNSSTQGGTTRMLIDNNGNVGVGTSTPGEKLHVYGSGAQRIQVESSDANTAAFKMKTPASEYGFFASGALDRFSIYNYNSTSYPLVILGDGNVGIGTTNPEAILHINDISSNNRIRFQKSGTEWIDFNDGSFNDVQIEFMTDGNKYVSLGVDDTDDSFKISHAGTLETNTAFTINTSGNVGIGTSTPAYKLEVVGTSGIGAAAFVNNSDINLKFNIRKIDNALEKIKSLEGVYFDWKADGSNSVGLIAQDVEKIFPELVTGKDGQKGVQYSNLVAPLIEAIKEQQIQIDDLRKKSDFRFIGSGINYSPSTGSHGVILSQDFPSEFRKGMIVSVTGEAKKRYNNKLKITSTLATVKLSTTKEDKTVYGIIESELNEGVNSWYQTNPGERFAIINTIGQGKVLVTNMNGSIEAGDYITSSSIPGYGMRQADDILRNYTVAKAIEKVDWNKVTETIEWQGNTYKVYLLGVVYNSR
;
A
#
# COMPACT_ATOMS: atom_id res chain seq x y z
N THR A 1 64.45 -47.19 124.45
CA THR A 1 63.42 -47.52 125.44
C THR A 1 63.88 -46.99 126.78
N PRO A 2 63.10 -46.16 127.48
CA PRO A 2 63.53 -45.63 128.77
C PRO A 2 63.53 -46.76 129.81
N SER A 3 64.64 -46.93 130.53
CA SER A 3 64.87 -48.02 131.49
C SER A 3 64.55 -47.63 132.94
N ASP A 4 63.90 -46.49 133.17
CA ASP A 4 63.61 -45.94 134.50
C ASP A 4 62.28 -45.15 134.47
N PRO A 5 61.40 -45.28 135.49
CA PRO A 5 60.17 -44.49 135.65
C PRO A 5 60.36 -42.96 135.70
N SER A 6 61.58 -42.46 135.93
CA SER A 6 61.97 -41.04 135.88
C SER A 6 62.33 -40.54 134.48
N HIS A 7 62.39 -41.42 133.47
CA HIS A 7 62.52 -41.05 132.06
C HIS A 7 61.17 -40.81 131.35
N ALA A 8 60.08 -40.69 132.11
CA ALA A 8 58.81 -40.21 131.59
C ALA A 8 58.98 -38.75 131.15
N VAL A 9 59.06 -38.55 129.84
CA VAL A 9 59.13 -37.22 129.23
C VAL A 9 57.87 -36.44 129.65
N PRO A 10 57.98 -35.25 130.27
CA PRO A 10 56.81 -34.51 130.73
C PRO A 10 55.83 -34.28 129.57
N LEU A 11 54.51 -34.36 129.84
CA LEU A 11 53.49 -34.05 128.85
C LEU A 11 53.73 -32.67 128.21
N GLY A 12 54.24 -31.71 128.98
CA GLY A 12 54.68 -30.40 128.48
C GLY A 12 55.80 -30.49 127.43
N TYR A 13 56.82 -31.33 127.63
CA TYR A 13 57.88 -31.51 126.62
C TYR A 13 57.36 -32.19 125.35
N LEU A 14 56.37 -33.10 125.45
CA LEU A 14 55.71 -33.67 124.28
C LEU A 14 54.74 -32.69 123.60
N GLN A 15 54.07 -31.81 124.34
CA GLN A 15 53.23 -30.75 123.77
C GLN A 15 54.09 -29.66 123.11
N ASP A 16 55.22 -29.30 123.71
CA ASP A 16 56.15 -28.29 123.20
C ASP A 16 56.93 -28.78 121.97
N ASN A 17 57.21 -30.09 121.86
CA ASN A 17 58.00 -30.64 120.75
C ASN A 17 57.20 -31.48 119.73
N TYR A 18 55.95 -31.86 120.03
CA TYR A 18 55.10 -32.68 119.15
C TYR A 18 53.65 -32.16 119.01
N GLY A 19 53.28 -31.03 119.64
CA GLY A 19 51.93 -30.47 119.64
C GLY A 19 51.53 -29.64 118.41
N GLN A 20 52.39 -29.48 117.41
CA GLN A 20 52.01 -28.98 116.09
C GLN A 20 52.72 -29.79 115.01
N LEU A 21 52.05 -30.85 114.53
CA LEU A 21 52.32 -31.44 113.23
C LEU A 21 51.96 -30.43 112.13
N LEU A 22 52.83 -29.45 111.91
CA LEU A 22 53.04 -28.81 110.61
C LEU A 22 54.55 -28.63 110.46
N PRO A 23 55.23 -29.43 109.63
CA PRO A 23 56.65 -29.24 109.39
C PRO A 23 56.85 -27.94 108.60
N GLY A 24 57.63 -27.01 109.17
CA GLY A 24 58.27 -25.92 108.43
C GLY A 24 57.92 -24.52 108.92
N GLY A 25 58.65 -24.04 109.92
CA GLY A 25 58.66 -22.64 110.33
C GLY A 25 59.20 -21.71 109.24
N ALA A 26 58.29 -20.94 108.65
CA ALA A 26 58.43 -19.56 108.17
C ALA A 26 57.03 -19.12 107.72
N SER A 27 56.37 -18.25 108.52
CA SER A 27 55.02 -17.65 108.34
C SER A 27 53.93 -18.58 107.77
N SER A 28 52.83 -18.81 108.51
CA SER A 28 51.68 -19.55 107.94
C SER A 28 51.10 -18.79 106.75
N THR A 29 51.63 -19.06 105.56
CA THR A 29 51.34 -18.32 104.34
C THR A 29 49.90 -18.52 103.90
N TRP A 30 49.27 -19.61 104.35
CA TRP A 30 47.86 -19.88 104.22
C TRP A 30 47.15 -19.61 105.54
N VAL A 31 46.20 -18.66 105.51
CA VAL A 31 45.35 -18.29 106.64
C VAL A 31 43.99 -18.93 106.44
N ILE A 32 43.47 -19.52 107.51
CA ILE A 32 42.11 -20.07 107.59
C ILE A 32 41.25 -19.02 108.28
N ASN A 33 40.14 -18.61 107.64
CA ASN A 33 39.14 -17.75 108.25
C ASN A 33 37.75 -18.33 108.00
N GLY A 34 37.13 -18.89 109.05
CA GLY A 34 35.88 -19.63 108.91
C GLY A 34 36.03 -20.85 108.00
N SER A 35 35.25 -20.89 106.92
CA SER A 35 35.29 -21.96 105.92
C SER A 35 36.26 -21.67 104.76
N ASP A 36 36.91 -20.51 104.75
CA ASP A 36 37.81 -20.08 103.67
C ASP A 36 39.28 -20.31 104.04
N ILE A 37 40.07 -20.67 103.03
CA ILE A 37 41.54 -20.73 103.11
C ILE A 37 42.13 -19.83 102.03
N TYR A 38 43.05 -18.93 102.41
CA TYR A 38 43.65 -17.97 101.47
C TYR A 38 45.13 -17.73 101.76
N ASN A 39 45.89 -17.43 100.72
CA ASN A 39 47.31 -17.13 100.85
C ASN A 39 47.52 -15.64 101.13
N VAL A 40 48.26 -15.30 102.19
CA VAL A 40 48.60 -13.91 102.57
C VAL A 40 50.00 -13.48 102.12
N ASN A 41 50.78 -14.38 101.52
CA ASN A 41 52.08 -14.04 100.94
C ASN A 41 51.91 -13.36 99.56
N SER A 42 52.91 -12.60 99.15
CA SER A 42 52.94 -11.94 97.84
C SER A 42 53.39 -12.86 96.70
N GLY A 43 53.67 -14.14 96.98
CA GLY A 43 54.07 -15.15 96.02
C GLY A 43 52.93 -15.63 95.14
N ASN A 44 53.28 -16.51 94.21
CA ASN A 44 52.37 -17.19 93.31
C ASN A 44 52.03 -18.58 93.88
N VAL A 45 50.79 -19.02 93.75
CA VAL A 45 50.32 -20.34 94.20
C VAL A 45 50.38 -21.32 93.04
N GLY A 46 51.17 -22.39 93.18
CA GLY A 46 51.21 -23.51 92.24
C GLY A 46 50.48 -24.73 92.79
N ILE A 47 49.55 -25.31 92.02
CA ILE A 47 48.98 -26.65 92.28
C ILE A 47 49.46 -27.57 91.16
N GLY A 48 50.34 -28.53 91.48
CA GLY A 48 50.96 -29.41 90.47
C GLY A 48 52.19 -28.82 89.76
N THR A 49 52.64 -27.62 90.14
CA THR A 49 53.92 -27.01 89.72
C THR A 49 54.65 -26.39 90.90
N THR A 50 55.98 -26.47 90.90
CA THR A 50 56.84 -25.85 91.92
C THR A 50 57.39 -24.48 91.49
N ALA A 51 57.12 -24.06 90.25
CA ALA A 51 57.55 -22.77 89.70
C ALA A 51 56.35 -22.06 89.05
N PRO A 52 55.36 -21.61 89.84
CA PRO A 52 54.15 -21.00 89.31
C PRO A 52 54.44 -19.63 88.66
N GLY A 53 54.13 -19.51 87.37
CA GLY A 53 54.29 -18.30 86.57
C GLY A 53 53.22 -17.24 86.78
N ALA A 54 52.12 -17.57 87.49
CA ALA A 54 51.01 -16.67 87.79
C ALA A 54 50.52 -16.84 89.24
N LYS A 55 49.75 -15.86 89.75
CA LYS A 55 49.25 -15.82 91.14
C LYS A 55 48.55 -17.09 91.59
N LEU A 56 47.87 -17.76 90.67
CA LEU A 56 47.42 -19.13 90.82
C LEU A 56 47.68 -19.86 89.50
N GLU A 57 48.60 -20.83 89.50
CA GLU A 57 48.83 -21.75 88.38
C GLU A 57 48.51 -23.17 88.83
N ILE A 58 47.70 -23.88 88.05
CA ILE A 58 47.33 -25.25 88.34
C ILE A 58 47.70 -26.10 87.13
N VAL A 59 48.71 -26.97 87.30
CA VAL A 59 49.19 -27.90 86.28
C VAL A 59 48.55 -29.26 86.53
N GLY A 60 47.43 -29.52 85.84
CA GLY A 60 46.65 -30.75 85.96
C GLY A 60 45.21 -30.57 85.44
N ASN A 61 44.41 -31.64 85.47
CA ASN A 61 42.98 -31.57 85.13
C ASN A 61 42.23 -30.78 86.21
N GLN A 62 41.46 -29.76 85.82
CA GLN A 62 40.65 -28.96 86.75
C GLN A 62 39.15 -29.16 86.48
N ILE A 63 38.37 -29.31 87.54
CA ILE A 63 36.90 -29.24 87.50
C ILE A 63 36.49 -27.96 88.24
N LEU A 64 36.00 -26.96 87.51
CA LEU A 64 35.46 -25.72 88.07
C LEU A 64 33.93 -25.87 88.16
N SER A 65 33.44 -26.29 89.32
CA SER A 65 32.02 -26.66 89.45
C SER A 65 31.07 -25.45 89.51
N TYR A 66 31.50 -24.29 90.02
CA TYR A 66 30.75 -23.02 90.06
C TYR A 66 31.70 -21.82 90.26
N GLY A 67 32.34 -21.33 89.20
CA GLY A 67 33.31 -20.23 89.27
C GLY A 67 32.83 -18.94 88.63
N TYR A 68 32.78 -17.84 89.40
CA TYR A 68 32.77 -16.48 88.85
C TYR A 68 34.23 -16.08 88.56
N VAL A 69 34.59 -15.96 87.28
CA VAL A 69 35.92 -15.45 86.88
C VAL A 69 35.80 -13.94 86.68
N SER A 70 36.36 -13.17 87.61
CA SER A 70 36.57 -11.72 87.45
C SER A 70 37.72 -11.50 86.46
N GLY A 71 37.42 -11.49 85.15
CA GLY A 71 38.42 -11.34 84.07
C GLY A 71 38.23 -12.34 82.91
N ALA A 72 39.11 -12.28 81.89
CA ALA A 72 39.02 -13.16 80.72
C ALA A 72 39.41 -14.62 81.05
N LEU A 73 38.59 -15.57 80.60
CA LEU A 73 38.81 -17.02 80.70
C LEU A 73 39.69 -17.52 79.53
N ASN A 74 40.89 -18.04 79.81
CA ASN A 74 41.84 -18.55 78.78
C ASN A 74 41.76 -20.10 78.67
N ILE A 75 41.57 -20.66 77.46
CA ILE A 75 41.42 -22.12 77.22
C ILE A 75 42.27 -22.65 76.02
N GLY A 76 43.41 -23.34 76.29
CA GLY A 76 44.31 -24.13 75.37
C GLY A 76 45.44 -23.34 74.65
N ALA A 77 46.69 -23.78 74.38
CA ALA A 77 47.53 -24.94 74.70
C ALA A 77 49.01 -24.51 75.01
N ASN A 78 49.60 -25.13 76.05
CA ASN A 78 51.02 -25.24 76.46
C ASN A 78 51.99 -24.04 76.25
N VAL A 79 52.26 -23.30 77.33
CA VAL A 79 53.22 -22.17 77.36
C VAL A 79 54.71 -22.58 77.53
N ASN A 80 55.08 -23.88 77.53
CA ASN A 80 56.48 -24.25 77.81
C ASN A 80 56.96 -25.65 77.35
N SER A 81 56.71 -26.10 76.11
CA SER A 81 57.23 -27.41 75.63
C SER A 81 57.99 -27.35 74.29
N THR A 82 59.25 -27.81 74.32
CA THR A 82 60.16 -27.97 73.16
C THR A 82 60.01 -29.30 72.41
N VAL A 83 59.02 -30.15 72.70
CA VAL A 83 58.84 -31.44 72.00
C VAL A 83 57.39 -31.66 71.58
N ARG A 84 57.15 -31.73 70.26
CA ARG A 84 55.85 -32.08 69.66
C ARG A 84 55.79 -33.59 69.38
N SER A 85 54.98 -34.32 70.14
CA SER A 85 54.70 -35.75 69.87
C SER A 85 53.20 -36.01 69.66
N SER A 86 52.94 -36.61 68.49
CA SER A 86 51.85 -37.48 67.98
C SER A 86 50.42 -37.52 68.58
N ASN A 87 49.45 -37.44 67.65
CA ASN A 87 48.20 -38.23 67.51
C ASN A 87 47.05 -38.22 68.55
N VAL A 88 46.85 -37.16 69.32
CA VAL A 88 45.57 -36.97 70.05
C VAL A 88 45.00 -35.58 69.78
N ARG A 89 43.71 -35.49 69.40
CA ARG A 89 42.96 -34.23 69.21
C ARG A 89 43.13 -33.34 70.45
N LYS A 90 43.73 -32.16 70.29
CA LYS A 90 43.86 -31.14 71.34
C LYS A 90 42.74 -30.12 71.15
N LEU A 91 41.85 -29.98 72.13
CA LEU A 91 40.75 -29.01 72.15
C LEU A 91 41.01 -27.94 73.22
N GLY A 92 40.87 -26.67 72.83
CA GLY A 92 40.62 -25.52 73.71
C GLY A 92 39.67 -24.56 72.99
N VAL A 93 38.62 -24.08 73.67
CA VAL A 93 37.49 -23.31 73.10
C VAL A 93 37.32 -21.99 73.87
N ILE A 94 36.97 -20.91 73.14
CA ILE A 94 36.68 -19.48 73.47
C ILE A 94 37.88 -18.53 73.27
N ALA A 95 37.81 -17.60 72.29
CA ALA A 95 39.01 -16.92 71.73
C ALA A 95 39.37 -15.50 72.23
N ALA A 96 40.55 -15.07 71.76
CA ALA A 96 41.38 -13.93 72.18
C ALA A 96 42.05 -13.22 70.96
N ILE A 97 42.96 -12.28 71.24
CA ILE A 97 43.06 -10.90 70.70
C ILE A 97 44.30 -10.59 69.84
N ASP A 98 44.13 -9.62 68.92
CA ASP A 98 44.96 -9.03 67.85
C ASP A 98 46.28 -8.29 68.22
N TYR A 99 47.18 -8.10 67.24
CA TYR A 99 48.61 -7.72 67.30
C TYR A 99 48.96 -6.24 67.61
N SER A 100 48.06 -5.46 68.22
CA SER A 100 48.39 -4.10 68.70
C SER A 100 47.89 -3.87 70.13
N ASN A 101 48.59 -3.01 70.87
CA ASN A 101 48.30 -2.62 72.26
C ASN A 101 46.97 -1.85 72.46
N THR A 102 45.99 -2.01 71.57
CA THR A 102 44.76 -1.20 71.53
C THR A 102 43.48 -1.94 71.14
N ARG A 103 43.47 -3.27 70.92
CA ARG A 103 42.23 -4.00 70.56
C ARG A 103 42.09 -5.29 71.33
N ASN A 104 40.85 -5.76 71.49
CA ASN A 104 40.40 -6.97 72.19
C ASN A 104 39.41 -7.81 71.31
N ILE A 105 39.64 -9.12 71.08
CA ILE A 105 38.73 -10.11 70.44
C ILE A 105 37.90 -10.86 71.51
N GLU A 106 36.58 -10.87 71.37
CA GLU A 106 35.58 -11.46 72.28
C GLU A 106 34.69 -12.44 71.48
N ILE A 107 34.50 -13.70 71.92
CA ILE A 107 33.79 -14.73 71.10
C ILE A 107 32.33 -14.99 71.50
N PHE A 108 31.92 -14.80 72.75
CA PHE A 108 30.51 -14.86 73.14
C PHE A 108 30.21 -13.78 74.19
N SER A 109 29.73 -12.62 73.77
CA SER A 109 29.02 -11.69 74.66
C SER A 109 27.53 -11.78 74.38
N SER A 110 26.77 -12.23 75.38
CA SER A 110 25.32 -12.05 75.39
C SER A 110 25.02 -10.75 76.11
N ASP A 111 24.54 -9.76 75.38
CA ASP A 111 23.89 -8.59 75.97
C ASP A 111 22.37 -8.84 76.02
N SER A 112 21.73 -8.39 77.09
CA SER A 112 20.28 -8.47 77.26
C SER A 112 19.72 -7.05 77.17
N ASP A 113 19.25 -6.65 75.98
CA ASP A 113 18.59 -5.35 75.81
C ASP A 113 17.21 -5.30 76.53
N ASN A 114 16.57 -6.46 76.78
CA ASN A 114 15.35 -6.64 77.59
C ASN A 114 15.13 -8.15 77.90
N SER A 115 14.13 -8.52 78.71
CA SER A 115 13.82 -9.90 79.15
C SER A 115 13.42 -10.90 78.05
N THR A 116 13.32 -10.48 76.78
CA THR A 116 12.83 -11.31 75.66
C THR A 116 13.78 -11.41 74.47
N ARG A 117 14.96 -10.77 74.51
CA ARG A 117 15.88 -10.74 73.36
C ARG A 117 17.33 -10.99 73.80
N ASN A 118 17.88 -12.12 73.34
CA ASN A 118 19.29 -12.48 73.49
C ASN A 118 20.02 -12.20 72.17
N ILE A 119 21.16 -11.50 72.20
CA ILE A 119 21.95 -11.15 71.01
C ILE A 119 23.33 -11.82 71.14
N VAL A 120 23.83 -12.43 70.06
CA VAL A 120 25.21 -12.94 69.95
C VAL A 120 25.98 -12.01 69.01
N ASN A 121 26.92 -11.24 69.55
CA ASN A 121 27.76 -10.32 68.77
C ASN A 121 29.07 -11.01 68.36
N PHE A 122 29.46 -10.86 67.09
CA PHE A 122 30.77 -11.25 66.58
C PHE A 122 31.64 -9.99 66.44
N GLY A 123 32.57 -9.75 67.38
CA GLY A 123 33.35 -8.50 67.45
C GLY A 123 34.21 -8.36 68.71
N GLY A 124 34.79 -7.18 68.93
CA GLY A 124 35.53 -6.83 70.14
C GLY A 124 34.77 -5.85 71.04
N ARG A 125 35.26 -5.59 72.25
CA ARG A 125 34.72 -4.54 73.16
C ARG A 125 35.86 -3.79 73.85
N GLN A 126 35.79 -2.46 73.88
CA GLN A 126 36.73 -1.61 74.63
C GLN A 126 35.96 -0.49 75.34
N GLY A 127 36.15 -0.35 76.65
CA GLY A 127 35.60 0.77 77.42
C GLY A 127 34.07 0.87 77.50
N GLY A 128 33.34 -0.24 77.31
CA GLY A 128 31.88 -0.26 77.28
C GLY A 128 31.28 -0.12 75.88
N THR A 129 32.09 0.18 74.86
CA THR A 129 31.67 0.24 73.45
C THR A 129 32.02 -1.06 72.73
N SER A 130 31.04 -1.63 72.02
CA SER A 130 31.21 -2.81 71.17
C SER A 130 31.76 -2.40 69.81
N TYR A 131 32.86 -3.03 69.38
CA TYR A 131 33.48 -2.90 68.06
C TYR A 131 33.09 -4.10 67.21
N ALA A 132 32.48 -3.87 66.05
CA ALA A 132 32.08 -4.96 65.16
C ALA A 132 33.31 -5.69 64.58
N ALA A 133 33.20 -7.00 64.35
CA ALA A 133 34.18 -7.71 63.53
C ALA A 133 34.19 -7.12 62.12
N THR A 134 35.39 -6.94 61.55
CA THR A 134 35.53 -6.51 60.14
C THR A 134 35.22 -7.62 59.16
N GLU A 135 35.14 -8.87 59.63
CA GLU A 135 34.81 -10.02 58.79
C GLU A 135 34.35 -11.22 59.65
N ILE A 136 33.43 -12.03 59.12
CA ILE A 136 33.02 -13.31 59.70
C ILE A 136 33.30 -14.42 58.69
N ARG A 137 34.06 -15.45 59.09
CA ARG A 137 34.46 -16.57 58.22
C ARG A 137 33.91 -17.90 58.74
N PHE A 138 33.27 -18.65 57.86
CA PHE A 138 32.89 -20.05 58.08
C PHE A 138 33.80 -20.94 57.24
N THR A 139 34.73 -21.62 57.91
CA THR A 139 35.77 -22.42 57.27
C THR A 139 35.51 -23.90 57.51
N THR A 140 35.46 -24.70 56.44
CA THR A 140 35.34 -26.17 56.55
C THR A 140 36.41 -26.88 55.73
N ALA A 141 36.78 -28.07 56.17
CA ALA A 141 37.64 -28.98 55.44
C ALA A 141 36.80 -29.88 54.51
N PRO A 142 37.30 -30.28 53.32
CA PRO A 142 36.60 -31.22 52.44
C PRO A 142 36.25 -32.57 53.09
N ASN A 143 37.04 -32.99 54.10
CA ASN A 143 36.82 -34.21 54.87
C ASN A 143 37.57 -34.12 56.22
N SER A 144 37.38 -35.10 57.08
CA SER A 144 37.97 -35.18 58.43
C SER A 144 39.50 -35.38 58.47
N SER A 145 40.16 -35.56 57.32
CA SER A 145 41.62 -35.77 57.22
C SER A 145 42.40 -34.56 56.68
N THR A 146 41.72 -33.54 56.14
CA THR A 146 42.37 -32.34 55.59
C THR A 146 42.62 -31.31 56.71
N GLN A 147 43.88 -30.94 56.93
CA GLN A 147 44.29 -30.01 58.01
C GLN A 147 44.15 -28.53 57.63
N GLY A 148 44.09 -28.20 56.33
CA GLY A 148 43.81 -26.86 55.84
C GLY A 148 42.32 -26.68 55.53
N GLY A 149 41.65 -25.78 56.25
CA GLY A 149 40.26 -25.43 55.98
C GLY A 149 40.11 -24.45 54.82
N THR A 150 38.98 -24.49 54.13
CA THR A 150 38.61 -23.52 53.08
C THR A 150 37.45 -22.67 53.59
N THR A 151 37.54 -21.35 53.42
CA THR A 151 36.40 -20.45 53.70
C THR A 151 35.26 -20.80 52.74
N ARG A 152 34.15 -21.32 53.29
CA ARG A 152 32.95 -21.67 52.53
C ARG A 152 31.89 -20.59 52.58
N MET A 153 31.85 -19.80 53.64
CA MET A 153 31.02 -18.60 53.73
C MET A 153 31.77 -17.48 54.42
N LEU A 154 31.49 -16.26 54.01
CA LEU A 154 32.18 -15.04 54.40
C LEU A 154 31.17 -13.92 54.54
N ILE A 155 31.29 -13.07 55.56
CA ILE A 155 30.67 -11.75 55.59
C ILE A 155 31.79 -10.74 55.71
N ASP A 156 31.96 -9.88 54.71
CA ASP A 156 33.06 -8.89 54.70
C ASP A 156 32.72 -7.59 55.45
N ASN A 157 33.66 -6.64 55.50
CA ASN A 157 33.47 -5.35 56.16
C ASN A 157 32.47 -4.42 55.45
N ASN A 158 32.10 -4.72 54.20
CA ASN A 158 31.07 -4.01 53.45
C ASN A 158 29.67 -4.63 53.68
N GLY A 159 29.58 -5.70 54.47
CA GLY A 159 28.36 -6.44 54.74
C GLY A 159 27.93 -7.34 53.57
N ASN A 160 28.86 -7.75 52.70
CA ASN A 160 28.60 -8.66 51.60
C ASN A 160 28.81 -10.10 52.05
N VAL A 161 27.88 -10.98 51.68
CA VAL A 161 27.93 -12.41 51.98
C VAL A 161 28.54 -13.18 50.81
N GLY A 162 29.74 -13.73 50.98
CA GLY A 162 30.34 -14.68 50.05
C GLY A 162 29.96 -16.12 50.43
N VAL A 163 29.55 -16.94 49.46
CA VAL A 163 29.44 -18.40 49.59
C VAL A 163 30.37 -19.02 48.56
N GLY A 164 31.42 -19.70 49.03
CA GLY A 164 32.49 -20.28 48.20
C GLY A 164 33.53 -19.28 47.68
N THR A 165 33.45 -18.00 48.08
CA THR A 165 34.45 -16.95 47.78
C THR A 165 34.82 -16.16 49.03
N SER A 166 36.05 -15.65 49.04
CA SER A 166 36.55 -14.75 50.08
C SER A 166 36.54 -13.26 49.69
N THR A 167 36.10 -12.94 48.48
CA THR A 167 36.04 -11.56 47.97
C THR A 167 34.70 -11.34 47.28
N PRO A 168 33.58 -11.26 48.04
CA PRO A 168 32.26 -11.03 47.47
C PRO A 168 32.19 -9.63 46.83
N GLY A 169 31.81 -9.58 45.55
CA GLY A 169 31.63 -8.31 44.82
C GLY A 169 30.25 -7.69 44.99
N GLU A 170 29.30 -8.45 45.52
CA GLU A 170 27.88 -8.09 45.67
C GLU A 170 27.36 -8.51 47.05
N LYS A 171 26.19 -7.99 47.45
CA LYS A 171 25.59 -8.27 48.77
C LYS A 171 25.43 -9.76 49.08
N LEU A 172 25.18 -10.59 48.07
CA LEU A 172 25.28 -12.05 48.14
C LEU A 172 26.03 -12.54 46.89
N HIS A 173 27.20 -13.15 47.07
CA HIS A 173 28.03 -13.70 46.00
C HIS A 173 28.23 -15.21 46.22
N VAL A 174 27.54 -16.04 45.43
CA VAL A 174 27.76 -17.50 45.40
C VAL A 174 28.73 -17.84 44.28
N TYR A 175 29.86 -18.47 44.62
CA TYR A 175 30.99 -18.69 43.71
C TYR A 175 31.61 -20.08 43.90
N GLY A 176 32.02 -20.72 42.80
CA GLY A 176 32.72 -22.00 42.80
C GLY A 176 32.78 -22.62 41.40
N SER A 177 33.40 -23.80 41.26
CA SER A 177 33.38 -24.60 40.03
C SER A 177 32.13 -25.50 39.93
N GLY A 178 31.68 -25.80 38.71
CA GLY A 178 30.44 -26.55 38.46
C GLY A 178 29.18 -25.67 38.45
N ALA A 179 28.00 -26.30 38.50
CA ALA A 179 26.73 -25.58 38.55
C ALA A 179 26.52 -24.92 39.93
N GLN A 180 26.47 -23.59 39.98
CA GLN A 180 26.08 -22.85 41.17
C GLN A 180 24.58 -22.53 41.11
N ARG A 181 23.83 -22.94 42.13
CA ARG A 181 22.38 -22.75 42.20
C ARG A 181 21.99 -22.19 43.56
N ILE A 182 20.96 -21.35 43.59
CA ILE A 182 20.26 -20.95 44.82
C ILE A 182 18.87 -21.56 44.71
N GLN A 183 18.58 -22.55 45.56
CA GLN A 183 17.29 -23.21 45.59
C GLN A 183 16.36 -22.49 46.56
N VAL A 184 15.19 -22.10 46.05
CA VAL A 184 14.04 -21.71 46.86
C VAL A 184 12.98 -22.75 46.58
N GLU A 185 12.49 -23.40 47.63
CA GLU A 185 11.51 -24.47 47.53
C GLU A 185 10.31 -24.20 48.45
N SER A 186 9.12 -24.53 47.97
CA SER A 186 7.94 -24.67 48.81
C SER A 186 7.70 -26.16 49.01
N SER A 187 7.34 -26.59 50.22
CA SER A 187 7.02 -27.99 50.51
C SER A 187 5.59 -28.39 50.10
N ASP A 188 4.87 -27.48 49.47
CA ASP A 188 3.48 -27.64 49.03
C ASP A 188 3.28 -27.00 47.64
N ALA A 189 2.02 -26.94 47.18
CA ALA A 189 1.67 -26.38 45.87
C ALA A 189 1.75 -24.84 45.79
N ASN A 190 2.20 -24.16 46.85
CA ASN A 190 2.34 -22.71 46.87
C ASN A 190 3.56 -22.25 46.04
N THR A 191 3.99 -21.02 46.32
CA THR A 191 4.91 -20.26 45.51
C THR A 191 6.33 -20.37 46.07
N ALA A 192 7.26 -20.86 45.26
CA ALA A 192 8.69 -20.66 45.47
C ALA A 192 9.14 -19.45 44.66
N ALA A 193 9.54 -18.36 45.31
CA ALA A 193 9.81 -17.08 44.66
C ALA A 193 11.15 -16.46 45.05
N PHE A 194 11.79 -15.81 44.08
CA PHE A 194 12.68 -14.70 44.36
C PHE A 194 11.89 -13.40 44.25
N LYS A 195 11.92 -12.61 45.33
CA LYS A 195 11.13 -11.39 45.48
C LYS A 195 12.03 -10.16 45.51
N MET A 196 11.68 -9.16 44.73
CA MET A 196 12.37 -7.88 44.62
C MET A 196 11.39 -6.77 44.96
N LYS A 197 11.79 -5.85 45.83
CA LYS A 197 10.95 -4.74 46.29
C LYS A 197 11.72 -3.42 46.19
N THR A 198 11.04 -2.42 45.65
CA THR A 198 11.36 -1.01 45.81
C THR A 198 10.20 -0.33 46.54
N PRO A 199 10.36 0.92 47.02
CA PRO A 199 9.24 1.67 47.57
C PRO A 199 8.05 1.83 46.60
N ALA A 200 8.29 1.79 45.28
CA ALA A 200 7.27 2.01 44.25
C ALA A 200 6.69 0.72 43.66
N SER A 201 7.37 -0.42 43.80
CA SER A 201 6.99 -1.65 43.09
C SER A 201 7.52 -2.90 43.77
N GLU A 202 6.80 -3.99 43.61
CA GLU A 202 7.19 -5.28 44.16
C GLU A 202 6.96 -6.36 43.11
N TYR A 203 8.04 -6.98 42.65
CA TYR A 203 8.01 -8.00 41.61
C TYR A 203 8.65 -9.28 42.13
N GLY A 204 8.19 -10.42 41.62
CA GLY A 204 8.91 -11.67 41.77
C GLY A 204 8.82 -12.49 40.51
N PHE A 205 9.77 -13.40 40.37
CA PHE A 205 9.63 -14.54 39.48
C PHE A 205 9.50 -15.77 40.35
N PHE A 206 8.53 -16.62 40.02
CA PHE A 206 8.19 -17.75 40.86
C PHE A 206 7.78 -18.98 40.08
N ALA A 207 7.94 -20.13 40.73
CA ALA A 207 7.30 -21.38 40.36
C ALA A 207 6.15 -21.66 41.33
N SER A 208 5.03 -22.19 40.82
CA SER A 208 3.89 -22.60 41.65
C SER A 208 3.36 -23.94 41.20
N GLY A 209 3.16 -24.84 42.16
CA GLY A 209 2.62 -26.18 41.93
C GLY A 209 1.11 -26.21 41.72
N ALA A 210 0.37 -25.17 42.13
CA ALA A 210 -1.09 -25.11 41.99
C ALA A 210 -1.57 -25.06 40.54
N LEU A 211 -0.71 -24.66 39.60
CA LEU A 211 -1.00 -24.55 38.16
C LEU A 211 0.17 -25.00 37.28
N ASP A 212 1.17 -25.67 37.87
CA ASP A 212 2.45 -26.02 37.25
C ASP A 212 3.00 -24.90 36.36
N ARG A 213 3.31 -23.74 36.94
CA ARG A 213 3.64 -22.54 36.16
C ARG A 213 4.89 -21.83 36.65
N PHE A 214 5.61 -21.25 35.70
CA PHE A 214 6.55 -20.16 35.92
C PHE A 214 5.85 -18.82 35.66
N SER A 215 6.08 -17.81 36.48
CA SER A 215 5.44 -16.50 36.29
C SER A 215 6.31 -15.35 36.73
N ILE A 216 6.23 -14.23 36.01
CA ILE A 216 6.64 -12.92 36.50
C ILE A 216 5.39 -12.25 37.05
N TYR A 217 5.45 -11.85 38.32
CA TYR A 217 4.30 -11.36 39.06
C TYR A 217 4.61 -10.03 39.74
N ASN A 218 3.67 -9.10 39.62
CA ASN A 218 3.70 -7.85 40.37
C ASN A 218 2.83 -8.01 41.61
N TYR A 219 3.43 -8.02 42.80
CA TYR A 219 2.72 -8.19 44.08
C TYR A 219 1.81 -7.00 44.43
N ASN A 220 1.94 -5.87 43.73
CA ASN A 220 1.04 -4.72 43.86
C ASN A 220 -0.14 -4.79 42.88
N SER A 221 -0.26 -5.85 42.09
CA SER A 221 -1.32 -6.06 41.09
C SER A 221 -1.86 -7.49 41.16
N THR A 222 -3.05 -7.69 40.64
CA THR A 222 -3.60 -9.04 40.38
C THR A 222 -3.23 -9.55 38.99
N SER A 223 -2.63 -8.70 38.14
CA SER A 223 -2.23 -9.04 36.78
C SER A 223 -0.89 -9.78 36.73
N TYR A 224 -0.79 -10.71 35.79
CA TYR A 224 0.42 -11.47 35.49
C TYR A 224 0.99 -11.00 34.16
N PRO A 225 2.08 -10.20 34.18
CA PRO A 225 2.73 -9.74 32.95
C PRO A 225 3.21 -10.89 32.05
N LEU A 226 3.68 -11.99 32.65
CA LEU A 226 4.15 -13.18 31.93
C LEU A 226 3.84 -14.44 32.74
N VAL A 227 3.23 -15.42 32.08
CA VAL A 227 2.98 -16.76 32.59
C VAL A 227 3.49 -17.77 31.57
N ILE A 228 4.15 -18.82 32.04
CA ILE A 228 4.46 -20.02 31.26
C ILE A 228 3.88 -21.20 32.04
N LEU A 229 2.91 -21.89 31.45
CA LEU A 229 2.31 -23.09 32.01
C LEU A 229 3.17 -24.33 31.74
N GLY A 230 2.91 -25.42 32.47
CA GLY A 230 3.65 -26.68 32.36
C GLY A 230 3.47 -27.38 31.02
N ASP A 231 2.41 -27.05 30.28
CA ASP A 231 2.19 -27.47 28.89
C ASP A 231 2.98 -26.64 27.86
N GLY A 232 3.70 -25.59 28.30
CA GLY A 232 4.51 -24.71 27.48
C GLY A 232 3.79 -23.46 26.97
N ASN A 233 2.49 -23.29 27.24
CA ASN A 233 1.74 -22.13 26.79
C ASN A 233 2.20 -20.85 27.52
N VAL A 234 2.43 -19.79 26.77
CA VAL A 234 2.92 -18.49 27.24
C VAL A 234 1.77 -17.47 27.22
N GLY A 235 1.40 -16.96 28.39
CA GLY A 235 0.46 -15.86 28.55
C GLY A 235 1.17 -14.54 28.81
N ILE A 236 0.83 -13.48 28.07
CA ILE A 236 1.22 -12.10 28.38
C ILE A 236 -0.06 -11.34 28.72
N GLY A 237 -0.21 -10.93 29.98
CA GLY A 237 -1.44 -10.27 30.49
C GLY A 237 -2.60 -11.23 30.81
N THR A 238 -2.44 -12.53 30.57
CA THR A 238 -3.40 -13.59 30.95
C THR A 238 -2.70 -14.71 31.72
N THR A 239 -3.42 -15.34 32.65
CA THR A 239 -3.00 -16.57 33.34
C THR A 239 -3.50 -17.85 32.69
N ASN A 240 -4.40 -17.72 31.72
CA ASN A 240 -5.07 -18.82 31.03
C ASN A 240 -4.85 -18.64 29.52
N PRO A 241 -3.60 -18.81 29.03
CA PRO A 241 -3.34 -18.80 27.60
C PRO A 241 -4.14 -19.92 26.90
N GLU A 242 -4.74 -19.60 25.74
CA GLU A 242 -5.53 -20.56 24.93
C GLU A 242 -4.75 -21.02 23.68
N ALA A 243 -3.52 -20.51 23.52
CA ALA A 243 -2.57 -20.83 22.47
C ALA A 243 -1.15 -20.75 23.04
N ILE A 244 -0.17 -21.28 22.30
CA ILE A 244 1.27 -21.28 22.68
C ILE A 244 1.74 -19.87 23.08
N LEU A 245 1.26 -18.84 22.39
CA LEU A 245 1.44 -17.45 22.81
C LEU A 245 0.07 -16.75 22.81
N HIS A 246 -0.45 -16.45 23.99
CA HIS A 246 -1.67 -15.65 24.17
C HIS A 246 -1.30 -14.29 24.78
N ILE A 247 -1.38 -13.24 23.96
CA ILE A 247 -1.22 -11.85 24.42
C ILE A 247 -2.62 -11.28 24.65
N ASN A 248 -2.97 -11.08 25.92
CA ASN A 248 -4.24 -10.50 26.34
C ASN A 248 -3.94 -9.29 27.22
N ASP A 249 -3.75 -8.13 26.59
CA ASP A 249 -3.66 -6.86 27.30
C ASP A 249 -4.93 -6.04 27.03
N ILE A 250 -5.41 -5.34 28.05
CA ILE A 250 -6.63 -4.53 28.00
C ILE A 250 -6.37 -3.12 27.47
N SER A 251 -5.13 -2.83 27.06
CA SER A 251 -4.76 -1.54 26.48
C SER A 251 -5.13 -1.47 24.99
N SER A 252 -5.39 -0.27 24.47
CA SER A 252 -5.85 -0.05 23.08
C SER A 252 -4.78 -0.33 21.99
N ASN A 253 -3.63 -0.90 22.35
CA ASN A 253 -2.48 -1.04 21.46
C ASN A 253 -1.77 -2.39 21.61
N ASN A 254 -2.54 -3.48 21.55
CA ASN A 254 -1.98 -4.83 21.49
C ASN A 254 -1.30 -5.05 20.14
N ARG A 255 0.03 -4.95 20.11
CA ARG A 255 0.83 -5.21 18.92
C ARG A 255 2.09 -6.01 19.24
N ILE A 256 2.46 -6.89 18.33
CA ILE A 256 3.80 -7.47 18.26
C ILE A 256 4.62 -6.56 17.35
N ARG A 257 5.69 -5.96 17.87
CA ARG A 257 6.54 -5.03 17.12
C ARG A 257 7.93 -5.62 16.93
N PHE A 258 8.38 -5.64 15.68
CA PHE A 258 9.77 -5.84 15.28
C PHE A 258 10.34 -4.48 14.83
N GLN A 259 11.56 -4.15 15.24
CA GLN A 259 12.26 -2.91 14.84
C GLN A 259 13.78 -3.13 14.69
N LYS A 260 14.28 -3.07 13.44
CA LYS A 260 15.69 -3.23 13.07
C LYS A 260 16.04 -2.34 11.86
N SER A 261 17.31 -1.98 11.70
CA SER A 261 17.82 -1.19 10.54
C SER A 261 18.03 -2.03 9.26
N GLY A 262 17.48 -3.24 9.18
CA GLY A 262 17.68 -4.19 8.08
C GLY A 262 16.42 -5.00 7.83
N THR A 263 16.58 -6.22 7.33
CA THR A 263 15.42 -7.10 7.10
C THR A 263 14.93 -7.72 8.41
N GLU A 264 13.61 -7.73 8.58
CA GLU A 264 12.90 -8.41 9.66
C GLU A 264 11.93 -9.39 9.02
N TRP A 265 11.84 -10.59 9.59
CA TRP A 265 10.96 -11.64 9.11
C TRP A 265 10.09 -12.13 10.25
N ILE A 266 8.87 -12.51 9.89
CA ILE A 266 8.07 -13.45 10.66
C ILE A 266 8.09 -14.72 9.82
N ASP A 267 8.71 -15.77 10.34
CA ASP A 267 8.77 -17.06 9.68
C ASP A 267 7.59 -17.92 10.17
N PHE A 268 6.80 -18.39 9.22
CA PHE A 268 5.74 -19.35 9.47
C PHE A 268 6.12 -20.62 8.70
N ASN A 269 6.42 -21.68 9.43
CA ASN A 269 6.95 -22.91 8.88
C ASN A 269 6.26 -24.09 9.58
N ASP A 270 5.53 -24.89 8.82
CA ASP A 270 5.05 -26.18 9.31
C ASP A 270 6.00 -27.28 8.83
N GLY A 271 6.45 -28.12 9.78
CA GLY A 271 7.25 -29.31 9.49
C GLY A 271 6.41 -30.50 9.02
N SER A 272 5.08 -30.33 8.97
CA SER A 272 4.10 -31.29 8.46
C SER A 272 3.32 -30.66 7.30
N PHE A 273 2.74 -31.49 6.42
CA PHE A 273 1.95 -31.10 5.24
C PHE A 273 0.61 -30.42 5.63
N ASN A 274 0.63 -29.22 6.22
CA ASN A 274 -0.57 -28.42 6.47
C ASN A 274 -0.40 -26.97 6.01
N ASP A 275 -1.53 -26.31 5.78
CA ASP A 275 -1.62 -24.89 5.46
C ASP A 275 -0.93 -24.02 6.52
N VAL A 276 -0.02 -23.17 6.06
CA VAL A 276 0.60 -22.14 6.87
C VAL A 276 -0.19 -20.84 6.70
N GLN A 277 -0.91 -20.41 7.74
CA GLN A 277 -1.82 -19.27 7.64
C GLN A 277 -1.84 -18.33 8.85
N ILE A 278 -2.26 -17.09 8.59
CA ILE A 278 -2.66 -16.10 9.57
C ILE A 278 -4.18 -15.95 9.49
N GLU A 279 -4.85 -16.06 10.64
CA GLU A 279 -6.30 -15.97 10.76
C GLU A 279 -6.71 -14.63 11.38
N PHE A 280 -7.64 -13.93 10.73
CA PHE A 280 -8.28 -12.74 11.26
C PHE A 280 -9.65 -13.12 11.82
N MET A 281 -9.79 -13.03 13.14
CA MET A 281 -10.98 -13.44 13.89
C MET A 281 -11.66 -12.25 14.58
N THR A 282 -12.99 -12.28 14.63
CA THR A 282 -13.82 -11.38 15.46
C THR A 282 -14.87 -12.22 16.17
N ASP A 283 -15.07 -12.01 17.48
CA ASP A 283 -16.06 -12.74 18.29
C ASP A 283 -15.99 -14.28 18.14
N GLY A 284 -14.77 -14.83 18.06
CA GLY A 284 -14.52 -16.26 17.91
C GLY A 284 -14.76 -16.83 16.49
N ASN A 285 -15.17 -16.01 15.52
CA ASN A 285 -15.40 -16.44 14.14
C ASN A 285 -14.23 -16.04 13.23
N LYS A 286 -13.83 -16.94 12.32
CA LYS A 286 -12.81 -16.67 11.29
C LYS A 286 -13.44 -15.90 10.13
N TYR A 287 -12.97 -14.68 9.87
CA TYR A 287 -13.48 -13.87 8.76
C TYR A 287 -12.61 -13.99 7.51
N VAL A 288 -11.29 -13.95 7.71
CA VAL A 288 -10.31 -14.02 6.63
C VAL A 288 -9.13 -14.86 7.08
N SER A 289 -8.68 -15.75 6.21
CA SER A 289 -7.38 -16.42 6.35
C SER A 289 -6.47 -15.97 5.21
N LEU A 290 -5.19 -15.73 5.51
CA LEU A 290 -4.14 -15.50 4.52
C LEU A 290 -3.06 -16.56 4.72
N GLY A 291 -2.55 -17.16 3.66
CA GLY A 291 -1.51 -18.17 3.83
C GLY A 291 -1.09 -18.86 2.55
N VAL A 292 -0.32 -19.93 2.71
CA VAL A 292 0.05 -20.84 1.62
C VAL A 292 -0.74 -22.13 1.83
N ASP A 293 -1.47 -22.53 0.80
CA ASP A 293 -2.20 -23.80 0.75
C ASP A 293 -1.23 -24.91 0.36
N ASP A 294 -1.10 -25.93 1.21
CA ASP A 294 -0.16 -27.05 1.01
C ASP A 294 -0.58 -27.95 -0.16
N THR A 295 -1.86 -27.94 -0.55
CA THR A 295 -2.37 -28.77 -1.65
C THR A 295 -1.82 -28.35 -3.01
N ASP A 296 -1.57 -27.05 -3.21
CA ASP A 296 -1.14 -26.51 -4.51
C ASP A 296 -0.01 -25.47 -4.44
N ASP A 297 0.62 -25.30 -3.27
CA ASP A 297 1.69 -24.34 -2.97
C ASP A 297 1.33 -22.89 -3.32
N SER A 298 0.04 -22.57 -3.40
CA SER A 298 -0.42 -21.24 -3.80
C SER A 298 -0.61 -20.34 -2.59
N PHE A 299 -0.24 -19.08 -2.73
CA PHE A 299 -0.64 -18.06 -1.77
C PHE A 299 -2.14 -17.76 -1.94
N LYS A 300 -2.92 -17.85 -0.86
CA LYS A 300 -4.38 -17.66 -0.89
C LYS A 300 -4.85 -16.68 0.17
N ILE A 301 -5.92 -15.97 -0.16
CA ILE A 301 -6.78 -15.27 0.79
C ILE A 301 -8.18 -15.88 0.67
N SER A 302 -8.69 -16.45 1.76
CA SER A 302 -9.99 -17.13 1.78
C SER A 302 -10.95 -16.50 2.77
N HIS A 303 -12.24 -16.54 2.43
CA HIS A 303 -13.31 -16.10 3.31
C HIS A 303 -13.83 -17.30 4.11
N ALA A 304 -13.98 -17.16 5.43
CA ALA A 304 -14.50 -18.20 6.32
C ALA A 304 -13.63 -19.47 6.56
N GLY A 305 -12.31 -19.32 6.63
CA GLY A 305 -11.48 -20.09 7.59
C GLY A 305 -10.53 -21.19 7.08
N THR A 306 -10.64 -21.65 5.83
CA THR A 306 -9.68 -22.60 5.22
C THR A 306 -9.18 -22.08 3.89
N LEU A 307 -7.91 -22.26 3.54
CA LEU A 307 -7.38 -21.75 2.27
C LEU A 307 -7.98 -22.48 1.05
N GLU A 308 -8.38 -23.75 1.23
CA GLU A 308 -8.96 -24.62 0.21
C GLU A 308 -10.39 -24.24 -0.22
N THR A 309 -11.19 -23.65 0.67
CA THR A 309 -12.61 -23.34 0.40
C THR A 309 -12.84 -21.83 0.37
N ASN A 310 -13.73 -21.35 -0.51
CA ASN A 310 -14.08 -19.93 -0.64
C ASN A 310 -12.88 -19.00 -0.90
N THR A 311 -11.95 -19.44 -1.76
CA THR A 311 -10.78 -18.64 -2.15
C THR A 311 -11.22 -17.35 -2.86
N ALA A 312 -10.93 -16.21 -2.23
CA ALA A 312 -11.23 -14.89 -2.76
C ALA A 312 -10.10 -14.40 -3.67
N PHE A 313 -8.86 -14.73 -3.33
CA PHE A 313 -7.66 -14.32 -4.06
C PHE A 313 -6.62 -15.44 -4.03
N THR A 314 -5.95 -15.67 -5.16
CA THR A 314 -4.93 -16.71 -5.31
C THR A 314 -3.73 -16.18 -6.09
N ILE A 315 -2.51 -16.54 -5.68
CA ILE A 315 -1.33 -16.50 -6.53
C ILE A 315 -0.76 -17.91 -6.58
N ASN A 316 -0.88 -18.56 -7.74
CA ASN A 316 -0.36 -19.92 -7.89
C ASN A 316 1.16 -19.94 -8.07
N THR A 317 1.75 -21.14 -8.05
CA THR A 317 3.19 -21.37 -8.25
C THR A 317 3.74 -20.89 -9.60
N SER A 318 2.88 -20.68 -10.60
CA SER A 318 3.24 -20.10 -11.89
C SER A 318 3.20 -18.55 -11.91
N GLY A 319 2.86 -17.93 -10.77
CA GLY A 319 2.70 -16.49 -10.60
C GLY A 319 1.46 -15.92 -11.29
N ASN A 320 0.42 -16.72 -11.49
CA ASN A 320 -0.87 -16.25 -12.00
C ASN A 320 -1.77 -15.82 -10.85
N VAL A 321 -2.46 -14.70 -11.02
CA VAL A 321 -3.35 -14.12 -10.01
C VAL A 321 -4.80 -14.49 -10.33
N GLY A 322 -5.49 -15.13 -9.39
CA GLY A 322 -6.92 -15.42 -9.44
C GLY A 322 -7.69 -14.55 -8.47
N ILE A 323 -8.84 -14.00 -8.89
CA ILE A 323 -9.84 -13.39 -8.01
C ILE A 323 -11.14 -14.17 -8.19
N GLY A 324 -11.64 -14.77 -7.11
CA GLY A 324 -12.79 -15.68 -7.15
C GLY A 324 -12.51 -17.05 -7.80
N THR A 325 -11.24 -17.40 -8.00
CA THR A 325 -10.81 -18.71 -8.52
C THR A 325 -9.50 -19.15 -7.87
N SER A 326 -9.38 -20.45 -7.58
CA SER A 326 -8.16 -21.08 -7.05
C SER A 326 -7.19 -21.55 -8.14
N THR A 327 -7.64 -21.65 -9.39
CA THR A 327 -6.85 -22.21 -10.49
C THR A 327 -6.75 -21.24 -11.67
N PRO A 328 -6.13 -20.06 -11.51
CA PRO A 328 -6.07 -19.06 -12.58
C PRO A 328 -5.24 -19.57 -13.78
N ALA A 329 -5.88 -19.65 -14.94
CA ALA A 329 -5.31 -20.06 -16.21
C ALA A 329 -4.51 -18.94 -16.90
N TYR A 330 -4.77 -17.67 -16.53
CA TYR A 330 -4.11 -16.48 -17.08
C TYR A 330 -3.34 -15.73 -16.01
N LYS A 331 -2.45 -14.80 -16.43
CA LYS A 331 -1.69 -13.96 -15.49
C LYS A 331 -2.56 -13.20 -14.50
N LEU A 332 -3.75 -12.78 -14.94
CA LEU A 332 -4.82 -12.30 -14.10
C LEU A 332 -6.13 -12.91 -14.61
N GLU A 333 -6.82 -13.65 -13.76
CA GLU A 333 -8.15 -14.19 -14.01
C GLU A 333 -9.10 -13.74 -12.90
N VAL A 334 -10.23 -13.17 -13.29
CA VAL A 334 -11.27 -12.72 -12.36
C VAL A 334 -12.56 -13.47 -12.71
N VAL A 335 -13.03 -14.30 -11.80
CA VAL A 335 -14.27 -15.08 -11.94
C VAL A 335 -15.34 -14.47 -11.04
N GLY A 336 -16.47 -14.07 -11.63
CA GLY A 336 -17.60 -13.49 -10.91
C GLY A 336 -18.51 -12.67 -11.83
N THR A 337 -19.75 -12.44 -11.40
CA THR A 337 -20.80 -11.78 -12.20
C THR A 337 -20.81 -10.25 -12.07
N SER A 338 -20.08 -9.69 -11.10
CA SER A 338 -20.09 -8.24 -10.80
C SER A 338 -19.09 -7.40 -11.62
N GLY A 339 -18.39 -8.00 -12.60
CA GLY A 339 -17.48 -7.29 -13.51
C GLY A 339 -16.21 -6.70 -12.88
N ILE A 340 -15.31 -6.19 -13.72
CA ILE A 340 -14.09 -5.48 -13.29
C ILE A 340 -14.30 -3.98 -13.52
N GLY A 341 -14.36 -3.19 -12.45
CA GLY A 341 -14.43 -1.73 -12.53
C GLY A 341 -13.05 -1.13 -12.87
N ALA A 342 -12.89 -0.58 -14.08
CA ALA A 342 -11.67 0.11 -14.49
C ALA A 342 -12.02 1.42 -15.21
N ALA A 343 -11.27 2.49 -14.93
CA ALA A 343 -11.46 3.78 -15.63
C ALA A 343 -11.14 3.68 -17.14
N ALA A 344 -10.16 2.86 -17.50
CA ALA A 344 -9.84 2.48 -18.87
C ALA A 344 -8.97 1.21 -18.90
N PHE A 345 -9.12 0.40 -19.95
CA PHE A 345 -8.14 -0.64 -20.31
C PHE A 345 -7.23 -0.10 -21.41
N VAL A 346 -5.95 0.14 -21.08
CA VAL A 346 -4.96 0.63 -22.04
C VAL A 346 -4.31 -0.56 -22.75
N ASN A 347 -4.57 -0.68 -24.05
CA ASN A 347 -3.95 -1.70 -24.89
C ASN A 347 -2.65 -1.17 -25.49
N ASN A 348 -1.52 -1.78 -25.14
CA ASN A 348 -0.22 -1.40 -25.72
C ASN A 348 -0.24 -1.62 -27.24
N SER A 349 -0.03 -0.54 -27.99
CA SER A 349 -0.13 -0.52 -29.45
C SER A 349 1.05 0.21 -30.12
N ASP A 350 2.17 0.36 -29.41
CA ASP A 350 3.39 1.00 -29.91
C ASP A 350 3.98 0.23 -31.10
N ILE A 351 4.47 0.95 -32.12
CA ILE A 351 5.06 0.35 -33.32
C ILE A 351 6.31 -0.47 -33.00
N ASN A 352 7.09 -0.10 -31.97
CA ASN A 352 8.29 -0.82 -31.56
C ASN A 352 7.99 -2.19 -30.94
N LEU A 353 6.73 -2.42 -30.54
CA LEU A 353 6.26 -3.70 -30.03
C LEU A 353 5.65 -4.60 -31.12
N LYS A 354 5.64 -4.13 -32.38
CA LYS A 354 4.97 -4.80 -33.50
C LYS A 354 5.92 -5.03 -34.68
N PHE A 355 5.79 -6.18 -35.32
CA PHE A 355 6.47 -6.50 -36.57
C PHE A 355 5.45 -7.13 -37.54
N ASN A 356 5.77 -7.18 -38.84
CA ASN A 356 4.89 -7.74 -39.88
C ASN A 356 3.48 -7.09 -39.94
N ILE A 357 3.43 -5.77 -39.97
CA ILE A 357 2.17 -4.99 -40.03
C ILE A 357 1.60 -5.07 -41.46
N ARG A 358 0.40 -5.64 -41.61
CA ARG A 358 -0.33 -5.80 -42.89
C ARG A 358 -1.76 -5.27 -42.79
N LYS A 359 -2.36 -4.93 -43.93
CA LYS A 359 -3.77 -4.50 -44.00
C LYS A 359 -4.71 -5.67 -43.67
N ILE A 360 -5.87 -5.35 -43.10
CA ILE A 360 -6.97 -6.31 -42.93
C ILE A 360 -7.77 -6.32 -44.24
N ASP A 361 -7.73 -7.44 -44.95
CA ASP A 361 -8.48 -7.63 -46.20
C ASP A 361 -9.85 -8.27 -45.96
N ASN A 362 -10.82 -7.92 -46.80
CA ASN A 362 -12.21 -8.40 -46.76
C ASN A 362 -12.85 -8.19 -45.38
N ALA A 363 -12.56 -7.04 -44.76
CA ALA A 363 -12.98 -6.77 -43.40
C ALA A 363 -14.51 -6.73 -43.28
N LEU A 364 -15.20 -6.16 -44.27
CA LEU A 364 -16.66 -6.08 -44.30
C LEU A 364 -17.30 -7.48 -44.38
N GLU A 365 -16.82 -8.36 -45.24
CA GLU A 365 -17.37 -9.72 -45.35
C GLU A 365 -17.12 -10.54 -44.09
N LYS A 366 -15.95 -10.41 -43.46
CA LYS A 366 -15.65 -11.05 -42.18
C LYS A 366 -16.57 -10.54 -41.06
N ILE A 367 -16.79 -9.23 -40.96
CA ILE A 367 -17.71 -8.67 -39.96
C ILE A 367 -19.15 -9.11 -40.24
N LYS A 368 -19.60 -9.14 -41.51
CA LYS A 368 -20.93 -9.62 -41.90
C LYS A 368 -21.18 -11.09 -41.56
N SER A 369 -20.13 -11.92 -41.46
CA SER A 369 -20.25 -13.32 -41.05
C SER A 369 -20.37 -13.53 -39.54
N LEU A 370 -20.18 -12.50 -38.73
CA LEU A 370 -20.38 -12.58 -37.29
C LEU A 370 -21.86 -12.34 -36.95
N GLU A 371 -22.38 -13.10 -36.00
CA GLU A 371 -23.75 -12.98 -35.51
C GLU A 371 -23.77 -12.51 -34.06
N GLY A 372 -24.40 -11.35 -33.82
CA GLY A 372 -24.69 -10.87 -32.48
C GLY A 372 -25.90 -11.61 -31.91
N VAL A 373 -25.76 -12.18 -30.71
CA VAL A 373 -26.79 -12.99 -30.07
C VAL A 373 -27.12 -12.45 -28.68
N TYR A 374 -28.38 -12.64 -28.27
CA TYR A 374 -28.78 -12.56 -26.87
C TYR A 374 -28.61 -13.93 -26.23
N PHE A 375 -28.17 -13.96 -24.98
CA PHE A 375 -27.98 -15.19 -24.23
C PHE A 375 -28.19 -14.94 -22.74
N ASP A 376 -28.52 -16.01 -22.01
CA ASP A 376 -28.60 -16.00 -20.55
C ASP A 376 -27.41 -16.76 -19.97
N TRP A 377 -26.76 -16.20 -18.95
CA TRP A 377 -25.64 -16.85 -18.29
C TRP A 377 -26.10 -18.07 -17.52
N LYS A 378 -25.41 -19.20 -17.69
CA LYS A 378 -25.74 -20.44 -16.95
C LYS A 378 -25.52 -20.31 -15.43
N ALA A 379 -24.63 -19.42 -15.00
CA ALA A 379 -24.25 -19.27 -13.60
C ALA A 379 -25.34 -18.62 -12.74
N ASP A 380 -26.02 -17.59 -13.26
CA ASP A 380 -27.00 -16.79 -12.52
C ASP A 380 -28.31 -16.50 -13.27
N GLY A 381 -28.44 -16.96 -14.53
CA GLY A 381 -29.60 -16.71 -15.38
C GLY A 381 -29.71 -15.27 -15.88
N SER A 382 -28.70 -14.43 -15.68
CA SER A 382 -28.75 -13.04 -16.10
C SER A 382 -28.70 -12.92 -17.64
N ASN A 383 -29.54 -12.05 -18.19
CA ASN A 383 -29.61 -11.80 -19.62
C ASN A 383 -28.45 -10.89 -20.07
N SER A 384 -27.87 -11.21 -21.23
CA SER A 384 -26.76 -10.46 -21.83
C SER A 384 -26.80 -10.53 -23.36
N VAL A 385 -26.02 -9.68 -24.00
CA VAL A 385 -25.86 -9.62 -25.46
C VAL A 385 -24.39 -9.67 -25.82
N GLY A 386 -24.04 -10.36 -26.91
CA GLY A 386 -22.66 -10.48 -27.34
C GLY A 386 -22.49 -11.42 -28.52
N LEU A 387 -21.32 -12.06 -28.58
CA LEU A 387 -20.88 -12.99 -29.61
C LEU A 387 -20.56 -14.34 -28.97
N ILE A 388 -20.76 -15.42 -29.71
CA ILE A 388 -20.31 -16.76 -29.34
C ILE A 388 -18.85 -16.92 -29.74
N ALA A 389 -17.98 -17.21 -28.77
CA ALA A 389 -16.54 -17.29 -28.99
C ALA A 389 -16.16 -18.31 -30.09
N GLN A 390 -16.86 -19.44 -30.16
CA GLN A 390 -16.63 -20.49 -31.15
C GLN A 390 -17.00 -20.06 -32.57
N ASP A 391 -17.92 -19.12 -32.73
CA ASP A 391 -18.27 -18.58 -34.05
C ASP A 391 -17.29 -17.48 -34.48
N VAL A 392 -16.86 -16.64 -33.53
CA VAL A 392 -15.79 -15.67 -33.76
C VAL A 392 -14.50 -16.37 -34.16
N GLU A 393 -14.14 -17.48 -33.51
CA GLU A 393 -12.90 -18.23 -33.76
C GLU A 393 -12.78 -18.74 -35.21
N LYS A 394 -13.90 -19.07 -35.86
CA LYS A 394 -13.90 -19.51 -37.26
C LYS A 394 -13.47 -18.40 -38.22
N ILE A 395 -13.66 -17.14 -37.84
CA ILE A 395 -13.45 -15.96 -38.69
C ILE A 395 -12.19 -15.16 -38.27
N PHE A 396 -12.03 -14.97 -36.95
CA PHE A 396 -10.94 -14.26 -36.29
C PHE A 396 -10.38 -15.13 -35.15
N PRO A 397 -9.69 -16.24 -35.46
CA PRO A 397 -9.12 -17.14 -34.45
C PRO A 397 -8.18 -16.42 -33.48
N GLU A 398 -7.48 -15.38 -33.95
CA GLU A 398 -6.57 -14.57 -33.15
C GLU A 398 -7.25 -13.74 -32.05
N LEU A 399 -8.57 -13.55 -32.13
CA LEU A 399 -9.34 -12.77 -31.15
C LEU A 399 -9.99 -13.63 -30.08
N VAL A 400 -9.82 -14.95 -30.16
CA VAL A 400 -10.42 -15.91 -29.23
C VAL A 400 -9.32 -16.55 -28.41
N THR A 401 -9.46 -16.48 -27.09
CA THR A 401 -8.51 -17.07 -26.14
C THR A 401 -9.26 -17.97 -25.18
N GLY A 402 -8.69 -19.09 -24.78
CA GLY A 402 -9.39 -20.05 -23.93
C GLY A 402 -8.53 -21.24 -23.53
N LYS A 403 -8.84 -21.84 -22.37
CA LYS A 403 -8.29 -23.13 -21.91
C LYS A 403 -9.43 -23.96 -21.30
N ASP A 404 -9.28 -25.28 -21.30
CA ASP A 404 -10.19 -26.22 -20.62
C ASP A 404 -11.67 -26.08 -21.01
N GLY A 405 -11.92 -25.81 -22.30
CA GLY A 405 -13.26 -25.73 -22.87
C GLY A 405 -13.97 -24.38 -22.70
N GLN A 406 -13.39 -23.45 -21.92
CA GLN A 406 -13.91 -22.09 -21.78
C GLN A 406 -13.13 -21.12 -22.69
N LYS A 407 -13.85 -20.48 -23.63
CA LYS A 407 -13.29 -19.51 -24.58
C LYS A 407 -13.90 -18.13 -24.36
N GLY A 408 -13.07 -17.10 -24.42
CA GLY A 408 -13.46 -15.69 -24.38
C GLY A 408 -13.07 -14.97 -25.66
N VAL A 409 -13.74 -13.84 -25.93
CA VAL A 409 -13.50 -12.98 -27.10
C VAL A 409 -12.85 -11.68 -26.67
N GLN A 410 -11.79 -11.27 -27.36
CA GLN A 410 -11.16 -9.97 -27.21
C GLN A 410 -11.98 -8.87 -27.93
N TYR A 411 -13.11 -8.46 -27.35
CA TYR A 411 -14.03 -7.50 -27.97
C TYR A 411 -13.36 -6.19 -28.39
N SER A 412 -12.42 -5.66 -27.59
CA SER A 412 -11.69 -4.44 -27.92
C SER A 412 -10.93 -4.54 -29.25
N ASN A 413 -10.52 -5.74 -29.63
CA ASN A 413 -9.70 -5.97 -30.81
C ASN A 413 -10.56 -6.10 -32.08
N LEU A 414 -11.89 -6.25 -31.96
CA LEU A 414 -12.82 -6.15 -33.10
C LEU A 414 -12.93 -4.72 -33.65
N VAL A 415 -12.46 -3.71 -32.91
CA VAL A 415 -12.48 -2.32 -33.38
C VAL A 415 -11.66 -2.15 -34.66
N ALA A 416 -10.51 -2.82 -34.78
CA ALA A 416 -9.67 -2.73 -35.98
C ALA A 416 -10.36 -3.25 -37.26
N PRO A 417 -10.91 -4.49 -37.30
CA PRO A 417 -11.66 -4.94 -38.47
C PRO A 417 -12.95 -4.15 -38.69
N LEU A 418 -13.62 -3.63 -37.64
CA LEU A 418 -14.76 -2.73 -37.82
C LEU A 418 -14.39 -1.42 -38.52
N ILE A 419 -13.24 -0.82 -38.20
CA ILE A 419 -12.74 0.38 -38.88
C ILE A 419 -12.54 0.11 -40.37
N GLU A 420 -11.91 -1.01 -40.73
CA GLU A 420 -11.69 -1.35 -42.15
C GLU A 420 -13.01 -1.73 -42.85
N ALA A 421 -13.93 -2.41 -42.18
CA ALA A 421 -15.26 -2.71 -42.70
C ALA A 421 -16.07 -1.43 -43.02
N ILE A 422 -16.00 -0.41 -42.16
CA ILE A 422 -16.64 0.90 -42.39
C ILE A 422 -16.00 1.60 -43.60
N LYS A 423 -14.67 1.54 -43.74
CA LYS A 423 -13.98 2.10 -44.92
C LYS A 423 -14.40 1.38 -46.21
N GLU A 424 -14.48 0.05 -46.20
CA GLU A 424 -14.98 -0.75 -47.33
C GLU A 424 -16.45 -0.40 -47.65
N GLN A 425 -17.30 -0.26 -46.64
CA GLN A 425 -18.69 0.14 -46.80
C GLN A 425 -18.81 1.57 -47.38
N GLN A 426 -17.97 2.51 -46.94
CA GLN A 426 -17.96 3.88 -47.47
C GLN A 426 -17.63 3.91 -48.97
N ILE A 427 -16.68 3.08 -49.41
CA ILE A 427 -16.36 2.93 -50.84
C ILE A 427 -17.60 2.46 -51.63
N GLN A 428 -18.36 1.50 -51.12
CA GLN A 428 -19.59 1.04 -51.75
C GLN A 428 -20.67 2.14 -51.79
N ILE A 429 -20.82 2.92 -50.72
CA ILE A 429 -21.76 4.06 -50.66
C ILE A 429 -21.38 5.13 -51.69
N ASP A 430 -20.09 5.46 -51.81
CA ASP A 430 -19.63 6.47 -52.76
C ASP A 430 -19.83 6.01 -54.22
N ASP A 431 -19.63 4.71 -54.49
CA ASP A 431 -19.93 4.12 -55.79
C ASP A 431 -21.44 4.17 -56.11
N LEU A 432 -22.29 3.85 -55.13
CA LEU A 432 -23.75 3.96 -55.26
C LEU A 432 -24.19 5.41 -55.49
N ARG A 433 -23.57 6.40 -54.81
CA ARG A 433 -23.84 7.83 -55.02
C ARG A 433 -23.43 8.30 -56.41
N LYS A 434 -22.26 7.89 -56.91
CA LYS A 434 -21.85 8.18 -58.31
C LYS A 434 -22.84 7.59 -59.31
N LYS A 435 -23.34 6.37 -59.07
CA LYS A 435 -24.38 5.74 -59.89
C LYS A 435 -25.74 6.46 -59.80
N SER A 436 -26.03 7.11 -58.67
CA SER A 436 -27.22 7.95 -58.45
C SER A 436 -27.13 9.30 -59.16
N ASP A 437 -26.00 10.01 -59.04
CA ASP A 437 -25.76 11.29 -59.72
C ASP A 437 -25.75 11.14 -61.25
N PHE A 438 -25.39 9.95 -61.75
CA PHE A 438 -25.46 9.61 -63.17
C PHE A 438 -26.87 9.17 -63.65
N ARG A 439 -27.86 9.01 -62.75
CA ARG A 439 -29.20 8.46 -63.08
C ARG A 439 -30.34 9.48 -63.18
N PHE A 440 -30.06 10.78 -63.15
CA PHE A 440 -31.04 11.84 -63.47
C PHE A 440 -30.99 12.31 -64.94
N ILE A 441 -30.75 11.39 -65.88
CA ILE A 441 -30.80 11.69 -67.33
C ILE A 441 -31.70 10.65 -68.03
N GLY A 442 -33.00 10.75 -67.75
CA GLY A 442 -34.06 10.05 -68.48
C GLY A 442 -34.89 11.03 -69.30
N SER A 443 -34.75 10.95 -70.63
CA SER A 443 -35.50 11.61 -71.72
C SER A 443 -35.51 13.16 -71.80
N GLY A 444 -34.57 13.70 -72.58
CA GLY A 444 -34.95 14.50 -73.76
C GLY A 444 -35.43 15.94 -73.60
N ILE A 445 -35.20 16.63 -72.48
CA ILE A 445 -35.52 18.07 -72.37
C ILE A 445 -34.31 18.84 -71.82
N ASN A 446 -33.64 19.58 -72.70
CA ASN A 446 -32.59 20.55 -72.35
C ASN A 446 -33.24 21.76 -71.66
N TYR A 447 -33.07 21.90 -70.35
CA TYR A 447 -33.25 23.19 -69.68
C TYR A 447 -31.89 23.85 -69.47
N SER A 448 -31.58 24.84 -70.32
CA SER A 448 -30.50 25.81 -70.09
C SER A 448 -30.84 26.66 -68.86
N PRO A 449 -29.86 27.28 -68.14
CA PRO A 449 -30.15 28.22 -67.05
C PRO A 449 -31.19 29.24 -67.52
N SER A 450 -32.23 29.51 -66.73
CA SER A 450 -33.46 30.20 -67.14
C SER A 450 -33.22 31.58 -67.79
N THR A 451 -32.99 31.60 -69.09
CA THR A 451 -32.93 32.81 -69.94
C THR A 451 -34.24 33.06 -70.67
N GLY A 452 -35.40 32.78 -70.04
CA GLY A 452 -36.71 33.11 -70.63
C GLY A 452 -36.84 32.73 -72.11
N SER A 453 -36.26 31.59 -72.52
CA SER A 453 -36.12 31.27 -73.94
C SER A 453 -37.49 30.88 -74.48
N HIS A 454 -37.98 31.64 -75.46
CA HIS A 454 -39.27 31.40 -76.11
C HIS A 454 -39.07 31.25 -77.61
N GLY A 455 -39.72 30.25 -78.19
CA GLY A 455 -39.73 30.14 -79.64
C GLY A 455 -40.81 31.02 -80.27
N VAL A 456 -40.46 31.59 -81.42
CA VAL A 456 -41.25 32.58 -82.18
C VAL A 456 -41.29 32.21 -83.65
N ILE A 457 -42.29 32.75 -84.35
CA ILE A 457 -42.40 32.68 -85.82
C ILE A 457 -41.69 33.92 -86.39
N LEU A 458 -40.83 33.74 -87.39
CA LEU A 458 -40.24 34.86 -88.12
C LEU A 458 -41.25 35.36 -89.17
N SER A 459 -41.39 36.67 -89.29
CA SER A 459 -42.23 37.28 -90.33
C SER A 459 -41.74 36.91 -91.74
N GLN A 460 -42.60 36.99 -92.76
CA GLN A 460 -42.23 36.61 -94.14
C GLN A 460 -41.11 37.50 -94.71
N ASP A 461 -41.02 38.75 -94.26
CA ASP A 461 -39.99 39.73 -94.60
C ASP A 461 -38.73 39.64 -93.72
N PHE A 462 -38.66 38.66 -92.81
CA PHE A 462 -37.48 38.47 -91.96
C PHE A 462 -36.26 38.07 -92.79
N PRO A 463 -35.09 38.74 -92.64
CA PRO A 463 -33.90 38.45 -93.44
C PRO A 463 -33.47 36.98 -93.40
N SER A 464 -32.95 36.45 -94.52
CA SER A 464 -32.41 35.09 -94.59
C SER A 464 -31.16 34.92 -93.71
N GLU A 465 -30.35 35.97 -93.58
CA GLU A 465 -29.20 36.02 -92.71
C GLU A 465 -29.42 37.06 -91.60
N PHE A 466 -29.22 36.63 -90.35
CA PHE A 466 -29.28 37.50 -89.18
C PHE A 466 -28.23 37.09 -88.14
N ARG A 467 -27.94 37.97 -87.19
CA ARG A 467 -26.98 37.71 -86.12
C ARG A 467 -27.68 37.40 -84.80
N LYS A 468 -27.08 36.49 -84.05
CA LYS A 468 -27.43 36.27 -82.63
C LYS A 468 -27.16 37.55 -81.84
N GLY A 469 -28.05 37.88 -80.92
CA GLY A 469 -28.02 39.14 -80.18
C GLY A 469 -28.84 40.27 -80.81
N MET A 470 -29.46 40.08 -81.98
CA MET A 470 -30.35 41.09 -82.58
C MET A 470 -31.69 41.21 -81.84
N ILE A 471 -32.17 42.44 -81.68
CA ILE A 471 -33.44 42.79 -81.02
C ILE A 471 -34.60 42.59 -81.99
N VAL A 472 -35.64 41.87 -81.56
CA VAL A 472 -36.87 41.66 -82.34
C VAL A 472 -38.10 42.21 -81.65
N SER A 473 -39.05 42.64 -82.46
CA SER A 473 -40.34 43.19 -82.04
C SER A 473 -41.49 42.32 -82.54
N VAL A 474 -42.58 42.23 -81.78
CA VAL A 474 -43.80 41.53 -82.24
C VAL A 474 -44.45 42.28 -83.41
N THR A 475 -45.02 41.55 -84.36
CA THR A 475 -45.85 42.13 -85.43
C THR A 475 -47.28 42.45 -84.98
N GLY A 476 -47.68 41.93 -83.81
CA GLY A 476 -49.07 41.94 -83.31
C GLY A 476 -49.85 40.66 -83.64
N GLU A 477 -49.28 39.76 -84.45
CA GLU A 477 -49.88 38.46 -84.76
C GLU A 477 -49.31 37.35 -83.87
N ALA A 478 -50.19 36.54 -83.28
CA ALA A 478 -49.79 35.37 -82.50
C ALA A 478 -50.67 34.15 -82.84
N LYS A 479 -50.03 32.99 -83.00
CA LYS A 479 -50.71 31.71 -83.21
C LYS A 479 -51.10 31.09 -81.88
N LYS A 480 -52.35 30.66 -81.78
CA LYS A 480 -52.90 29.94 -80.63
C LYS A 480 -53.00 28.45 -80.98
N ARG A 481 -52.99 27.58 -79.96
CA ARG A 481 -52.99 26.13 -80.14
C ARG A 481 -54.13 25.61 -81.06
N TYR A 482 -53.79 24.70 -81.99
CA TYR A 482 -54.63 24.28 -83.12
C TYR A 482 -55.79 23.30 -82.79
N ASN A 483 -55.92 22.80 -81.55
CA ASN A 483 -56.91 21.76 -81.18
C ASN A 483 -58.11 22.26 -80.33
N ASN A 484 -58.53 23.52 -80.48
CA ASN A 484 -59.73 24.11 -79.85
C ASN A 484 -59.89 23.97 -78.31
N LYS A 485 -58.82 23.63 -77.58
CA LYS A 485 -58.77 23.67 -76.11
C LYS A 485 -57.91 24.86 -75.67
N LEU A 486 -58.53 25.86 -75.04
CA LEU A 486 -57.83 27.03 -74.50
C LEU A 486 -56.83 26.56 -73.43
N LYS A 487 -55.53 26.73 -73.69
CA LYS A 487 -54.46 26.49 -72.70
C LYS A 487 -53.68 27.80 -72.55
N ILE A 488 -53.61 28.32 -71.33
CA ILE A 488 -53.03 29.64 -71.01
C ILE A 488 -51.54 29.73 -71.42
N THR A 489 -50.85 28.60 -71.50
CA THR A 489 -49.40 28.51 -71.75
C THR A 489 -49.01 28.16 -73.20
N SER A 490 -49.90 28.33 -74.18
CA SER A 490 -49.66 27.85 -75.57
C SER A 490 -49.98 28.90 -76.65
N THR A 491 -49.11 29.90 -76.75
CA THR A 491 -49.16 31.00 -77.73
C THR A 491 -47.79 31.20 -78.36
N LEU A 492 -47.73 31.39 -79.68
CA LEU A 492 -46.51 31.61 -80.46
C LEU A 492 -46.58 32.97 -81.16
N ALA A 493 -45.73 33.92 -80.78
CA ALA A 493 -45.71 35.26 -81.36
C ALA A 493 -44.98 35.29 -82.70
N THR A 494 -45.42 36.14 -83.62
CA THR A 494 -44.70 36.45 -84.86
C THR A 494 -43.85 37.69 -84.65
N VAL A 495 -42.58 37.63 -85.01
CA VAL A 495 -41.60 38.69 -84.77
C VAL A 495 -40.91 39.16 -86.05
N LYS A 496 -40.47 40.42 -86.03
CA LYS A 496 -39.62 41.07 -87.04
C LYS A 496 -38.42 41.73 -86.38
N LEU A 497 -37.35 42.05 -87.13
CA LEU A 497 -36.26 42.86 -86.59
C LEU A 497 -36.81 44.22 -86.12
N SER A 498 -36.37 44.68 -84.96
CA SER A 498 -36.74 46.01 -84.47
C SER A 498 -36.05 47.07 -85.34
N THR A 499 -36.82 47.88 -86.06
CA THR A 499 -36.32 48.98 -86.91
C THR A 499 -36.63 50.36 -86.33
N THR A 500 -37.31 50.41 -85.18
CA THR A 500 -37.80 51.64 -84.57
C THR A 500 -36.98 51.96 -83.32
N LYS A 501 -36.53 53.21 -83.20
CA LYS A 501 -35.90 53.72 -81.98
C LYS A 501 -36.92 53.72 -80.84
N GLU A 502 -36.55 53.22 -79.67
CA GLU A 502 -37.42 53.16 -78.47
C GLU A 502 -38.73 52.40 -78.71
N ASP A 503 -38.61 51.23 -79.35
CA ASP A 503 -39.73 50.40 -79.74
C ASP A 503 -40.38 49.73 -78.52
N LYS A 504 -41.64 50.09 -78.27
CA LYS A 504 -42.45 49.53 -77.18
C LYS A 504 -42.83 48.07 -77.45
N THR A 505 -42.74 47.61 -78.68
CA THR A 505 -43.13 46.27 -79.13
C THR A 505 -41.99 45.25 -79.14
N VAL A 506 -40.80 45.61 -78.64
CA VAL A 506 -39.69 44.66 -78.45
C VAL A 506 -40.16 43.47 -77.62
N TYR A 507 -39.90 42.27 -78.14
CA TYR A 507 -40.32 41.01 -77.54
C TYR A 507 -39.15 40.22 -76.95
N GLY A 508 -37.97 40.30 -77.56
CA GLY A 508 -36.76 39.68 -77.02
C GLY A 508 -35.57 39.78 -77.97
N ILE A 509 -34.54 38.99 -77.65
CA ILE A 509 -33.26 39.00 -78.36
C ILE A 509 -33.04 37.65 -79.01
N ILE A 510 -32.70 37.63 -80.30
CA ILE A 510 -32.47 36.41 -81.06
C ILE A 510 -31.30 35.61 -80.50
N GLU A 511 -31.54 34.33 -80.25
CA GLU A 511 -30.53 33.36 -79.84
C GLU A 511 -30.12 32.43 -80.99
N SER A 512 -31.09 31.86 -81.71
CA SER A 512 -30.85 30.93 -82.80
C SER A 512 -32.05 30.78 -83.72
N GLU A 513 -31.81 30.42 -84.98
CA GLU A 513 -32.86 29.88 -85.83
C GLU A 513 -33.09 28.41 -85.49
N LEU A 514 -34.34 27.95 -85.59
CA LEU A 514 -34.70 26.55 -85.43
C LEU A 514 -34.88 25.90 -86.81
N ASN A 515 -34.25 24.74 -86.99
CA ASN A 515 -34.33 23.98 -88.23
C ASN A 515 -35.66 23.21 -88.39
N GLU A 516 -36.41 23.03 -87.28
CA GLU A 516 -37.69 22.31 -87.21
C GLU A 516 -38.62 23.06 -86.23
N GLY A 517 -39.95 22.92 -86.39
CA GLY A 517 -40.95 23.74 -85.68
C GLY A 517 -40.78 23.85 -84.16
N VAL A 518 -41.23 24.97 -83.59
CA VAL A 518 -40.96 25.38 -82.18
C VAL A 518 -41.55 24.43 -81.13
N ASN A 519 -42.65 23.74 -81.43
CA ASN A 519 -43.38 22.94 -80.44
C ASN A 519 -44.26 21.87 -81.09
N SER A 520 -44.43 20.73 -80.41
CA SER A 520 -45.29 19.60 -80.85
C SER A 520 -46.79 19.92 -80.96
N TRP A 521 -47.23 21.06 -80.44
CA TRP A 521 -48.64 21.48 -80.50
C TRP A 521 -48.96 22.43 -81.66
N TYR A 522 -47.97 22.95 -82.37
CA TYR A 522 -48.14 23.83 -83.52
C TYR A 522 -47.86 23.05 -84.81
N GLN A 523 -48.78 23.10 -85.76
CA GLN A 523 -48.58 22.49 -87.08
C GLN A 523 -47.93 23.52 -88.00
N THR A 524 -46.66 23.28 -88.35
CA THR A 524 -45.87 24.15 -89.24
C THR A 524 -46.44 24.17 -90.66
N ASN A 525 -46.66 25.35 -91.22
CA ASN A 525 -47.01 25.50 -92.64
C ASN A 525 -45.74 25.55 -93.50
N PRO A 526 -45.76 25.04 -94.75
CA PRO A 526 -44.63 25.16 -95.67
C PRO A 526 -44.19 26.62 -95.85
N GLY A 527 -42.91 26.91 -95.61
CA GLY A 527 -42.32 28.25 -95.72
C GLY A 527 -42.25 29.07 -94.42
N GLU A 528 -42.82 28.59 -93.30
CA GLU A 528 -42.65 29.24 -92.00
C GLU A 528 -41.25 28.98 -91.41
N ARG A 529 -40.58 30.04 -90.97
CA ARG A 529 -39.30 29.99 -90.26
C ARG A 529 -39.50 30.29 -88.78
N PHE A 530 -38.68 29.69 -87.93
CA PHE A 530 -38.79 29.83 -86.49
C PHE A 530 -37.46 30.17 -85.85
N ALA A 531 -37.50 30.88 -84.72
CA ALA A 531 -36.31 31.19 -83.94
C ALA A 531 -36.57 31.02 -82.45
N ILE A 532 -35.50 30.84 -81.68
CA ILE A 532 -35.50 31.02 -80.24
C ILE A 532 -35.04 32.45 -79.93
N ILE A 533 -35.77 33.11 -79.06
CA ILE A 533 -35.41 34.40 -78.47
C ILE A 533 -35.29 34.27 -76.96
N ASN A 534 -34.46 35.12 -76.36
CA ASN A 534 -34.40 35.29 -74.92
C ASN A 534 -35.18 36.54 -74.51
N THR A 535 -36.06 36.40 -73.51
CA THR A 535 -36.93 37.49 -73.03
C THR A 535 -36.62 37.97 -71.62
N ILE A 536 -36.03 37.11 -70.76
CA ILE A 536 -35.60 37.43 -69.39
C ILE A 536 -34.29 36.72 -69.06
N GLY A 537 -33.51 37.23 -68.12
CA GLY A 537 -32.31 36.56 -67.59
C GLY A 537 -31.02 37.16 -68.15
N GLN A 538 -29.90 36.48 -67.93
CA GLN A 538 -28.59 36.98 -68.35
C GLN A 538 -28.30 36.58 -69.80
N GLY A 539 -27.77 37.49 -70.60
CA GLY A 539 -27.39 37.18 -71.97
C GLY A 539 -26.61 38.29 -72.64
N LYS A 540 -26.65 38.33 -73.97
CA LYS A 540 -25.97 39.36 -74.77
C LYS A 540 -26.91 40.00 -75.79
N VAL A 541 -26.71 41.28 -76.08
CA VAL A 541 -27.47 42.02 -77.09
C VAL A 541 -26.52 42.83 -77.96
N LEU A 542 -26.78 42.88 -79.27
CA LEU A 542 -26.02 43.70 -80.20
C LEU A 542 -26.42 45.17 -80.02
N VAL A 543 -25.45 46.02 -79.73
CA VAL A 543 -25.64 47.46 -79.53
C VAL A 543 -24.71 48.26 -80.43
N THR A 544 -25.10 49.51 -80.67
CA THR A 544 -24.25 50.49 -81.35
C THR A 544 -23.95 51.71 -80.48
N ASN A 545 -22.93 52.47 -80.89
CA ASN A 545 -22.56 53.75 -80.27
C ASN A 545 -23.50 54.92 -80.65
N MET A 546 -24.65 54.65 -81.28
CA MET A 546 -25.59 55.66 -81.78
C MET A 546 -26.11 56.64 -80.71
N ASN A 547 -26.10 56.24 -79.44
CA ASN A 547 -26.51 57.11 -78.32
C ASN A 547 -25.44 57.24 -77.21
N GLY A 548 -24.17 57.25 -77.62
CA GLY A 548 -23.01 57.55 -76.76
C GLY A 548 -22.31 56.34 -76.13
N SER A 549 -21.47 56.61 -75.13
CA SER A 549 -20.76 55.61 -74.33
C SER A 549 -21.74 54.76 -73.52
N ILE A 550 -21.46 53.46 -73.35
CA ILE A 550 -22.24 52.54 -72.51
C ILE A 550 -21.39 52.14 -71.30
N GLU A 551 -21.90 52.38 -70.11
CA GLU A 551 -21.33 51.96 -68.83
C GLU A 551 -22.13 50.78 -68.23
N ALA A 552 -21.52 50.05 -67.30
CA ALA A 552 -22.25 49.03 -66.54
C ALA A 552 -23.34 49.70 -65.69
N GLY A 553 -24.57 49.22 -65.82
CA GLY A 553 -25.76 49.79 -65.19
C GLY A 553 -26.67 50.57 -66.13
N ASP A 554 -26.17 50.99 -67.29
CA ASP A 554 -26.97 51.72 -68.28
C ASP A 554 -28.09 50.84 -68.84
N TYR A 555 -29.25 51.45 -69.09
CA TYR A 555 -30.34 50.77 -69.79
C TYR A 555 -30.10 50.79 -71.30
N ILE A 556 -30.47 49.69 -71.96
CA ILE A 556 -30.39 49.52 -73.42
C ILE A 556 -31.79 49.55 -73.99
N THR A 557 -31.98 50.29 -75.08
CA THR A 557 -33.22 50.39 -75.86
C THR A 557 -32.97 50.02 -77.32
N SER A 558 -34.00 49.78 -78.12
CA SER A 558 -33.85 49.56 -79.56
C SER A 558 -33.40 50.85 -80.28
N SER A 559 -32.63 50.70 -81.36
CA SER A 559 -32.19 51.79 -82.21
C SER A 559 -32.99 51.86 -83.52
N SER A 560 -32.72 52.86 -84.36
CA SER A 560 -33.24 52.92 -85.73
C SER A 560 -32.54 51.96 -86.70
N ILE A 561 -31.41 51.35 -86.29
CA ILE A 561 -30.71 50.33 -87.09
C ILE A 561 -31.41 48.99 -86.85
N PRO A 562 -31.89 48.29 -87.91
CA PRO A 562 -32.60 47.03 -87.80
C PRO A 562 -31.87 46.00 -86.92
N GLY A 563 -32.49 45.63 -85.80
CA GLY A 563 -31.99 44.60 -84.89
C GLY A 563 -30.93 45.05 -83.89
N TYR A 564 -30.46 46.30 -83.92
CA TYR A 564 -29.43 46.77 -82.98
C TYR A 564 -30.02 47.65 -81.89
N GLY A 565 -29.50 47.51 -80.68
CA GLY A 565 -29.77 48.38 -79.55
C GLY A 565 -28.85 49.60 -79.50
N MET A 566 -29.14 50.49 -78.56
CA MET A 566 -28.30 51.61 -78.18
C MET A 566 -28.55 51.94 -76.70
N ARG A 567 -27.69 52.77 -76.10
CA ARG A 567 -27.95 53.28 -74.75
C ARG A 567 -29.29 54.03 -74.70
N GLN A 568 -30.07 53.84 -73.65
CA GLN A 568 -31.23 54.65 -73.34
C GLN A 568 -30.80 56.05 -72.87
N ALA A 569 -31.60 57.08 -73.15
CA ALA A 569 -31.23 58.45 -72.81
C ALA A 569 -31.34 58.80 -71.31
N ASP A 570 -32.15 58.03 -70.56
CA ASP A 570 -32.40 58.22 -69.13
C ASP A 570 -32.24 56.90 -68.36
N ASP A 571 -32.13 57.02 -67.03
CA ASP A 571 -31.94 55.89 -66.11
C ASP A 571 -33.28 55.37 -65.53
N ILE A 572 -34.39 55.63 -66.22
CA ILE A 572 -35.73 55.17 -65.81
C ILE A 572 -36.05 53.87 -66.54
N LEU A 573 -36.56 52.86 -65.85
CA LEU A 573 -37.05 51.65 -66.53
C LEU A 573 -38.32 52.01 -67.32
N ARG A 574 -38.19 52.08 -68.65
CA ARG A 574 -39.25 52.47 -69.59
C ARG A 574 -39.89 51.24 -70.21
N ASN A 575 -41.10 51.37 -70.74
CA ASN A 575 -41.75 50.33 -71.54
C ASN A 575 -41.16 50.19 -72.95
N TYR A 576 -39.93 50.60 -73.18
CA TYR A 576 -39.10 50.28 -74.35
C TYR A 576 -37.69 49.84 -73.94
N THR A 577 -37.39 49.81 -72.63
CA THR A 577 -36.13 49.28 -72.14
C THR A 577 -36.07 47.78 -72.46
N VAL A 578 -34.97 47.35 -73.06
CA VAL A 578 -34.72 45.99 -73.53
C VAL A 578 -33.89 45.22 -72.50
N ALA A 579 -32.85 45.83 -71.96
CA ALA A 579 -31.95 45.18 -71.02
C ALA A 579 -31.17 46.20 -70.19
N LYS A 580 -30.49 45.73 -69.13
CA LYS A 580 -29.52 46.51 -68.35
C LYS A 580 -28.11 46.02 -68.64
N ALA A 581 -27.21 46.93 -69.00
CA ALA A 581 -25.80 46.62 -69.23
C ALA A 581 -25.14 46.10 -67.94
N ILE A 582 -24.39 45.00 -68.02
CA ILE A 582 -23.57 44.50 -66.91
C ILE A 582 -22.07 44.72 -67.13
N GLU A 583 -21.70 45.21 -68.32
CA GLU A 583 -20.32 45.60 -68.64
C GLU A 583 -20.29 46.98 -69.31
N LYS A 584 -19.12 47.62 -69.25
CA LYS A 584 -18.80 48.87 -69.94
C LYS A 584 -18.24 48.56 -71.33
N VAL A 585 -18.60 49.35 -72.34
CA VAL A 585 -18.03 49.24 -73.69
C VAL A 585 -16.90 50.25 -73.89
N ASP A 586 -15.69 49.75 -74.14
CA ASP A 586 -14.56 50.57 -74.62
C ASP A 586 -14.63 50.72 -76.15
N TRP A 587 -15.37 51.72 -76.61
CA TRP A 587 -15.59 51.96 -78.03
C TRP A 587 -14.30 52.18 -78.83
N ASN A 588 -13.17 52.53 -78.22
CA ASN A 588 -11.90 52.67 -78.93
C ASN A 588 -11.33 51.33 -79.40
N LYS A 589 -11.65 50.24 -78.69
CA LYS A 589 -11.19 48.88 -79.02
C LYS A 589 -12.14 48.14 -79.96
N VAL A 590 -13.35 48.66 -80.16
CA VAL A 590 -14.33 48.08 -81.08
C VAL A 590 -13.97 48.44 -82.52
N THR A 591 -13.71 47.41 -83.33
CA THR A 591 -13.36 47.51 -84.75
C THR A 591 -14.54 47.22 -85.68
N GLU A 592 -15.53 46.46 -85.21
CA GLU A 592 -16.72 46.13 -85.99
C GLU A 592 -17.61 47.36 -86.16
N THR A 593 -18.03 47.63 -87.40
CA THR A 593 -18.89 48.77 -87.75
C THR A 593 -20.06 48.36 -88.64
N ILE A 594 -21.09 49.20 -88.65
CA ILE A 594 -22.25 49.11 -89.54
C ILE A 594 -22.56 50.49 -90.13
N GLU A 595 -22.85 50.53 -91.43
CA GLU A 595 -23.31 51.72 -92.14
C GLU A 595 -24.83 51.83 -92.06
N TRP A 596 -25.34 52.97 -91.59
CA TRP A 596 -26.77 53.23 -91.55
C TRP A 596 -27.08 54.70 -91.84
N GLN A 597 -27.94 54.95 -92.83
CA GLN A 597 -28.34 56.30 -93.25
C GLN A 597 -27.16 57.27 -93.49
N GLY A 598 -26.07 56.76 -94.08
CA GLY A 598 -24.87 57.54 -94.41
C GLY A 598 -23.90 57.78 -93.25
N ASN A 599 -24.11 57.16 -92.09
CA ASN A 599 -23.21 57.24 -90.94
C ASN A 599 -22.65 55.85 -90.57
N THR A 600 -21.38 55.80 -90.19
CA THR A 600 -20.71 54.62 -89.65
C THR A 600 -20.90 54.54 -88.13
N TYR A 601 -21.47 53.44 -87.64
CA TYR A 601 -21.61 53.16 -86.21
C TYR A 601 -20.76 51.96 -85.81
N LYS A 602 -20.19 51.97 -84.59
CA LYS A 602 -19.49 50.81 -84.02
C LYS A 602 -20.49 49.84 -83.43
N VAL A 603 -20.24 48.54 -83.60
CA VAL A 603 -21.12 47.44 -83.15
C VAL A 603 -20.43 46.62 -82.07
N TYR A 604 -21.14 46.32 -80.98
CA TYR A 604 -20.62 45.48 -79.90
C TYR A 604 -21.68 44.49 -79.41
N LEU A 605 -21.28 43.26 -79.11
CA LEU A 605 -22.16 42.25 -78.50
C LEU A 605 -22.05 42.36 -76.97
N LEU A 606 -22.91 43.19 -76.39
CA LEU A 606 -22.89 43.60 -74.98
C LEU A 606 -23.50 42.56 -74.05
N GLY A 607 -22.81 42.21 -72.97
CA GLY A 607 -23.35 41.48 -71.84
C GLY A 607 -24.41 42.29 -71.09
N VAL A 608 -25.60 41.71 -70.92
CA VAL A 608 -26.75 42.35 -70.29
C VAL A 608 -27.56 41.40 -69.41
N VAL A 609 -28.38 41.97 -68.53
CA VAL A 609 -29.55 41.28 -67.98
C VAL A 609 -30.78 41.73 -68.77
N TYR A 610 -31.41 40.81 -69.50
CA TYR A 610 -32.69 41.01 -70.15
C TYR A 610 -33.77 41.26 -69.10
N ASN A 611 -34.52 42.33 -69.30
CA ASN A 611 -35.69 42.60 -68.49
C ASN A 611 -36.91 42.13 -69.28
N SER A 612 -37.51 40.98 -68.91
CA SER A 612 -38.88 40.75 -69.39
C SER A 612 -39.78 41.71 -68.66
N ARG A 613 -40.62 42.41 -69.40
CA ARG A 613 -41.74 43.13 -68.82
C ARG A 613 -42.77 42.18 -68.25
#